data_AF-Q0YPE8-F1
#
_entry.id   AF-Q0YPE8-F1
#
_cell.length_a   1.000
_cell.length_b   1.000
_cell.length_c   1.000
_cell.angle_alpha   90.00
_cell.angle_beta   90.00
_cell.angle_gamma   90.00
#
_symmetry.space_group_name_H-M   'P 1'
#
loop_
_entity.id
_entity.type
_entity.pdbx_description
1 polymer ?
#
loop_
_entity_poly.entity_id
_entity_poly.type
_entity_poly.pdbx_seq_one_letter_code
_entity_poly.pdbx_strand_id
1 'polypeptide(L)'
;METGTIQTMKKKFCWRAFISLGLFIALLMMLVSGVILYISPPGRVANWTDWRMIGLTKRGWQNQHTIFGFAFVLLSLFHLFFINWKAFLCYLKLKSSEGFTRPAELVAITVIALIFAIGTHVDMAPFSEIIKFGDAITNSWERREKQAPVPHAELMTIIQLAGQPGLGGDPDLLVNKLQKAGVNVTSKNQTLADIATMNGKSAEEVYAVVAPAETGNHTLQGGGLGKKTLQEIADEAGVSVTSLQLALRQKGIEAKPDSPLKSISENNNIEMNELRKTLETMISR
;
A
#
# COMPACT_ATOMS: atom_id res chain seq x y z
N MET A 1 -65.34 -26.79 -29.41
CA MET A 1 -64.08 -26.96 -28.65
C MET A 1 -63.01 -26.17 -29.38
N GLU A 2 -62.83 -24.90 -29.03
CA GLU A 2 -61.72 -24.08 -29.54
C GLU A 2 -60.49 -24.33 -28.65
N THR A 3 -59.49 -24.99 -29.21
CA THR A 3 -58.17 -25.10 -28.60
C THR A 3 -57.36 -23.85 -28.94
N GLY A 4 -57.37 -22.87 -28.05
CA GLY A 4 -56.52 -21.68 -28.13
C GLY A 4 -55.06 -22.04 -27.87
N THR A 5 -54.24 -22.01 -28.92
CA THR A 5 -52.80 -22.21 -28.85
C THR A 5 -52.14 -21.00 -28.17
N ILE A 6 -51.67 -21.16 -26.93
CA ILE A 6 -50.89 -20.13 -26.23
C ILE A 6 -49.51 -20.04 -26.90
N GLN A 7 -49.33 -19.02 -27.72
CA GLN A 7 -48.05 -18.73 -28.36
C GLN A 7 -47.13 -18.02 -27.34
N THR A 8 -46.25 -18.77 -26.69
CA THR A 8 -45.22 -18.19 -25.81
C THR A 8 -44.18 -17.43 -26.65
N MET A 9 -44.34 -16.12 -26.77
CA MET A 9 -43.37 -15.23 -27.42
C MET A 9 -42.04 -15.20 -26.63
N LYS A 10 -41.00 -15.83 -27.17
CA LYS A 10 -39.64 -15.80 -26.61
C LYS A 10 -39.08 -14.37 -26.74
N LYS A 11 -39.02 -13.61 -25.64
CA LYS A 11 -38.46 -12.24 -25.64
C LYS A 11 -36.99 -12.27 -26.08
N LYS A 12 -36.66 -11.55 -27.15
CA LYS A 12 -35.28 -11.39 -27.63
C LYS A 12 -34.49 -10.51 -26.66
N PHE A 13 -33.21 -10.83 -26.47
CA PHE A 13 -32.33 -10.08 -25.57
C PHE A 13 -32.11 -8.64 -26.04
N CYS A 14 -32.33 -7.67 -25.15
CA CYS A 14 -32.20 -6.25 -25.46
C CYS A 14 -30.79 -5.74 -25.16
N TRP A 15 -29.89 -5.80 -26.15
CA TRP A 15 -28.49 -5.36 -26.02
C TRP A 15 -28.32 -3.92 -25.52
N ARG A 16 -29.22 -3.00 -25.90
CA ARG A 16 -29.22 -1.62 -25.39
C ARG A 16 -29.43 -1.57 -23.88
N ALA A 17 -30.45 -2.27 -23.38
CA ALA A 17 -30.74 -2.34 -21.95
C ALA A 17 -29.60 -3.03 -21.18
N PHE A 18 -29.03 -4.09 -21.74
CA PHE A 18 -27.89 -4.79 -21.16
C PHE A 18 -26.67 -3.87 -21.00
N ILE A 19 -26.27 -3.14 -22.05
CA ILE A 19 -25.12 -2.23 -22.00
C ILE A 19 -25.37 -1.07 -21.02
N SER A 20 -26.57 -0.47 -21.03
CA SER A 20 -26.90 0.63 -20.12
C SER A 20 -26.95 0.20 -18.65
N LEU A 21 -27.58 -0.94 -18.34
CA LEU A 21 -27.59 -1.48 -16.98
C LEU A 21 -26.20 -1.95 -16.53
N GLY A 22 -25.43 -2.55 -17.45
CA GLY A 22 -24.03 -2.94 -17.19
C GLY A 22 -23.16 -1.73 -16.87
N LEU A 23 -23.28 -0.64 -17.62
CA LEU A 23 -22.59 0.63 -17.34
C LEU A 23 -22.98 1.20 -15.98
N PHE A 24 -24.26 1.15 -15.62
CA PHE A 24 -24.72 1.63 -14.31
C PHE A 24 -24.13 0.81 -13.15
N ILE A 25 -24.14 -0.52 -13.26
CA ILE A 25 -23.53 -1.42 -12.26
C ILE A 25 -22.03 -1.17 -12.17
N ALA A 26 -21.34 -1.05 -13.32
CA ALA A 26 -19.92 -0.79 -13.35
C ALA A 26 -19.56 0.57 -12.76
N LEU A 27 -20.37 1.61 -13.02
CA LEU A 27 -20.22 2.92 -12.39
C LEU A 27 -20.35 2.84 -10.87
N LEU A 28 -21.36 2.13 -10.36
CA LEU A 28 -21.55 1.95 -8.92
C LEU A 28 -20.34 1.26 -8.29
N MET A 29 -19.83 0.20 -8.93
CA MET A 29 -18.63 -0.50 -8.46
C MET A 29 -17.40 0.42 -8.51
N MET A 30 -17.21 1.21 -9.57
CA MET A 30 -16.12 2.18 -9.68
C MET A 30 -16.19 3.24 -8.58
N LEU A 31 -17.38 3.74 -8.24
CA LEU A 31 -17.59 4.69 -7.16
C LEU A 31 -17.23 4.06 -5.80
N VAL A 32 -17.81 2.90 -5.48
CA VAL A 32 -17.58 2.23 -4.19
C VAL A 32 -16.11 1.88 -4.02
N SER A 33 -15.51 1.23 -5.02
CA SER A 33 -14.10 0.86 -4.96
C SER A 33 -13.17 2.07 -4.97
N GLY A 34 -13.50 3.14 -5.71
CA GLY A 34 -12.75 4.39 -5.71
C GLY A 34 -12.73 5.05 -4.33
N VAL A 35 -13.89 5.14 -3.66
CA VAL A 35 -14.00 5.67 -2.29
C VAL A 35 -13.19 4.82 -1.30
N ILE A 36 -13.32 3.49 -1.36
CA ILE A 36 -12.60 2.59 -0.47
C ILE A 36 -11.09 2.70 -0.66
N LEU A 37 -10.62 2.79 -1.90
CA LEU A 37 -9.20 2.94 -2.20
C LEU A 37 -8.67 4.32 -1.78
N TYR A 38 -9.49 5.36 -1.92
CA TYR A 38 -9.16 6.72 -1.52
C TYR A 38 -8.96 6.87 0.00
N ILE A 39 -9.68 6.10 0.82
CA ILE A 39 -9.51 6.10 2.28
C ILE A 39 -8.58 4.98 2.80
N SER A 40 -8.05 4.13 1.90
CA SER A 40 -7.28 2.95 2.28
C SER A 40 -5.89 3.31 2.83
N PRO A 41 -5.35 2.55 3.80
CA PRO A 41 -3.99 2.77 4.29
C PRO A 41 -2.93 2.59 3.20
N PRO A 42 -1.69 3.09 3.38
CA PRO A 42 -0.56 2.80 2.50
C PRO A 42 -0.39 1.28 2.29
N GLY A 43 0.12 0.87 1.12
CA GLY A 43 0.26 -0.55 0.77
C GLY A 43 1.04 -1.37 1.82
N ARG A 44 2.11 -0.80 2.36
CA ARG A 44 2.91 -1.38 3.45
C ARG A 44 2.07 -1.67 4.70
N VAL A 45 1.28 -0.71 5.18
CA VAL A 45 0.42 -0.89 6.37
C VAL A 45 -0.68 -1.89 6.08
N ALA A 46 -1.29 -1.82 4.89
CA ALA A 46 -2.35 -2.71 4.47
C ALA A 46 -1.90 -4.17 4.43
N ASN A 47 -0.71 -4.43 3.88
CA ASN A 47 -0.16 -5.79 3.77
C ASN A 47 0.37 -6.30 5.12
N TRP A 48 0.97 -5.41 5.92
CA TRP A 48 1.52 -5.76 7.23
C TRP A 48 0.44 -6.24 8.21
N THR A 49 -0.68 -5.51 8.26
CA THR A 49 -1.77 -5.71 9.23
C THR A 49 -2.93 -6.57 8.71
N ASP A 50 -2.81 -7.11 7.48
CA ASP A 50 -3.92 -7.74 6.74
C ASP A 50 -5.20 -6.88 6.75
N TRP A 51 -5.06 -5.60 6.38
CA TRP A 51 -6.19 -4.67 6.39
C TRP A 51 -7.31 -5.13 5.48
N ARG A 52 -8.52 -5.19 6.04
CA ARG A 52 -9.75 -5.59 5.34
C ARG A 52 -10.86 -4.56 5.53
N MET A 53 -11.65 -4.38 4.48
CA MET A 53 -12.87 -3.58 4.51
C MET A 53 -13.96 -4.31 3.72
N ILE A 54 -15.12 -4.51 4.35
CA ILE A 54 -16.26 -5.26 3.78
C ILE A 54 -15.79 -6.63 3.20
N GLY A 55 -14.96 -7.34 3.97
CA GLY A 55 -14.49 -8.68 3.64
C GLY A 55 -13.31 -8.79 2.67
N LEU A 56 -12.93 -7.71 1.98
CA LEU A 56 -11.81 -7.72 1.02
C LEU A 56 -10.59 -6.99 1.57
N THR A 57 -9.40 -7.50 1.22
CA THR A 57 -8.13 -6.81 1.47
C THR A 57 -8.00 -5.58 0.57
N LYS A 58 -7.05 -4.68 0.85
CA LYS A 58 -6.74 -3.55 -0.06
C LYS A 58 -6.49 -4.03 -1.49
N ARG A 59 -5.72 -5.12 -1.65
CA ARG A 59 -5.46 -5.72 -2.98
C ARG A 59 -6.73 -6.28 -3.62
N GLY A 60 -7.63 -6.87 -2.84
CA GLY A 60 -8.95 -7.28 -3.32
C GLY A 60 -9.76 -6.11 -3.89
N TRP A 61 -9.79 -4.97 -3.21
CA TRP A 61 -10.44 -3.75 -3.71
C TRP A 61 -9.77 -3.17 -4.95
N GLN A 62 -8.43 -3.19 -5.02
CA GLN A 62 -7.69 -2.78 -6.22
C GLN A 62 -8.04 -3.66 -7.42
N ASN A 63 -8.10 -4.98 -7.23
CA ASN A 63 -8.50 -5.91 -8.28
C ASN A 63 -9.92 -5.63 -8.77
N GLN A 64 -10.86 -5.42 -7.83
CA GLN A 64 -12.25 -5.12 -8.17
C GLN A 64 -12.37 -3.81 -8.95
N HIS A 65 -11.70 -2.75 -8.50
CA HIS A 65 -11.64 -1.47 -9.21
C HIS A 65 -11.07 -1.63 -10.62
N THR A 66 -9.99 -2.40 -10.76
CA THR A 66 -9.31 -2.60 -12.05
C THR A 66 -10.21 -3.34 -13.04
N ILE A 67 -10.78 -4.49 -12.63
CA ILE A 67 -11.61 -5.32 -13.51
C ILE A 67 -12.91 -4.60 -13.89
N PHE A 68 -13.56 -3.92 -12.94
CA PHE A 68 -14.75 -3.13 -13.25
C PHE A 68 -14.44 -1.86 -14.06
N GLY A 69 -13.25 -1.27 -13.89
CA GLY A 69 -12.75 -0.19 -14.74
C GLY A 69 -12.58 -0.63 -16.18
N PHE A 70 -11.96 -1.80 -16.41
CA PHE A 70 -11.87 -2.40 -17.74
C PHE A 70 -13.25 -2.68 -18.34
N ALA A 71 -14.17 -3.27 -17.57
CA ALA A 71 -15.53 -3.50 -18.02
C ALA A 71 -16.27 -2.19 -18.34
N PHE A 72 -16.10 -1.15 -17.52
CA PHE A 72 -16.70 0.16 -17.73
C PHE A 72 -16.20 0.81 -19.03
N VAL A 73 -14.88 0.77 -19.28
CA VAL A 73 -14.30 1.27 -20.54
C VAL A 73 -14.84 0.48 -21.73
N LEU A 74 -14.81 -0.86 -21.68
CA LEU A 74 -15.30 -1.69 -22.77
C LEU A 74 -16.77 -1.43 -23.10
N LEU A 75 -17.63 -1.42 -22.08
CA LEU A 75 -19.06 -1.12 -22.24
C LEU A 75 -19.30 0.32 -22.72
N SER A 76 -18.46 1.28 -22.31
CA SER A 76 -18.55 2.67 -22.76
C SER A 76 -18.20 2.81 -24.25
N LEU A 77 -17.18 2.08 -24.72
CA LEU A 77 -16.86 2.00 -26.14
C LEU A 77 -18.04 1.39 -26.91
N PHE A 78 -18.62 0.28 -26.43
CA PHE A 78 -19.80 -0.30 -27.07
C PHE A 78 -20.99 0.66 -27.10
N HIS A 79 -21.24 1.36 -25.99
CA HIS A 79 -22.30 2.36 -25.88
C HIS A 79 -22.10 3.52 -26.84
N LEU A 80 -20.87 3.99 -27.04
CA LEU A 80 -20.54 5.07 -27.96
C LEU A 80 -20.60 4.63 -29.43
N PHE A 81 -19.86 3.57 -29.79
CA PHE A 81 -19.64 3.16 -31.19
C PHE A 81 -20.77 2.32 -31.80
N PHE A 82 -21.55 1.59 -31.00
CA PHE A 82 -22.62 0.73 -31.53
C PHE A 82 -24.02 1.28 -31.26
N ILE A 83 -24.25 1.89 -30.09
CA ILE A 83 -25.57 2.41 -29.73
C ILE A 83 -25.74 3.86 -30.21
N ASN A 84 -24.77 4.74 -29.92
CA ASN A 84 -24.91 6.18 -30.09
C ASN A 84 -24.04 6.81 -31.19
N TRP A 85 -23.40 6.00 -32.03
CA TRP A 85 -22.39 6.48 -33.00
C TRP A 85 -22.91 7.53 -33.96
N LYS A 86 -24.13 7.35 -34.48
CA LYS A 86 -24.76 8.32 -35.38
C LYS A 86 -24.98 9.67 -34.68
N ALA A 87 -25.43 9.66 -33.43
CA ALA A 87 -25.63 10.87 -32.63
C ALA A 87 -24.28 11.54 -32.32
N PHE A 88 -23.27 10.75 -31.93
CA PHE A 88 -21.91 11.23 -31.71
C PHE A 88 -21.32 11.94 -32.94
N LEU A 89 -21.40 11.31 -34.12
CA LEU A 89 -20.96 11.94 -35.36
C LEU A 89 -21.76 13.18 -35.72
N CYS A 90 -23.05 13.26 -35.40
CA CYS A 90 -23.82 14.50 -35.58
C CYS A 90 -23.28 15.66 -34.74
N TYR A 91 -22.80 15.41 -33.52
CA TYR A 91 -22.15 16.45 -32.69
C TYR A 91 -20.79 16.87 -33.23
N LEU A 92 -20.06 15.96 -33.88
CA LEU A 92 -18.76 16.25 -34.50
C LEU A 92 -18.84 16.71 -35.95
N LYS A 93 -20.01 16.61 -36.59
CA LYS A 93 -20.16 16.99 -38.00
C LYS A 93 -19.86 18.47 -38.18
N LEU A 94 -18.98 18.76 -39.13
CA LEU A 94 -18.77 20.09 -39.67
C LEU A 94 -19.98 20.42 -40.55
N LYS A 95 -20.64 21.54 -40.28
CA LYS A 95 -21.58 22.13 -41.22
C LYS A 95 -20.73 22.69 -42.36
N SER A 96 -20.90 22.15 -43.57
CA SER A 96 -20.13 22.59 -44.73
C SER A 96 -20.33 24.09 -44.91
N SER A 97 -19.20 24.82 -44.92
CA SER A 97 -18.99 26.28 -44.92
C SER A 97 -18.95 27.06 -43.59
N GLU A 98 -19.28 26.50 -42.42
CA GLU A 98 -19.33 27.29 -41.15
C GLU A 98 -18.64 26.65 -39.92
N GLY A 99 -18.04 25.46 -40.04
CA GLY A 99 -17.34 24.80 -38.92
C GLY A 99 -18.23 23.84 -38.12
N PHE A 100 -17.88 23.53 -36.86
CA PHE A 100 -18.62 22.57 -36.02
C PHE A 100 -20.06 23.03 -35.73
N THR A 101 -20.98 22.09 -35.52
CA THR A 101 -22.38 22.41 -35.16
C THR A 101 -22.53 23.00 -33.76
N ARG A 102 -21.61 22.68 -32.84
CA ARG A 102 -21.61 23.08 -31.41
C ARG A 102 -20.21 23.43 -30.90
N PRO A 103 -19.56 24.48 -31.44
CA PRO A 103 -18.17 24.81 -31.10
C PRO A 103 -18.03 25.35 -29.68
N ALA A 104 -19.05 26.04 -29.14
CA ALA A 104 -19.00 26.62 -27.81
C ALA A 104 -18.95 25.53 -26.72
N GLU A 105 -19.75 24.48 -26.84
CA GLU A 105 -19.76 23.35 -25.90
C GLU A 105 -18.45 22.57 -25.94
N LEU A 106 -17.87 22.36 -27.14
CA LEU A 106 -16.57 21.71 -27.31
C LEU A 106 -15.44 22.55 -26.70
N VAL A 107 -15.45 23.86 -26.90
CA VAL A 107 -14.48 24.78 -26.27
C VAL A 107 -14.66 24.77 -24.76
N ALA A 108 -15.90 24.85 -24.26
CA ALA A 108 -16.18 24.86 -22.82
C ALA A 108 -15.69 23.58 -22.13
N ILE A 109 -16.00 22.39 -22.66
CA ILE A 109 -15.54 21.13 -22.04
C ILE A 109 -14.02 20.98 -22.14
N THR A 110 -13.41 21.47 -23.22
CA THR A 110 -11.95 21.48 -23.37
C THR A 110 -11.30 22.41 -22.35
N VAL A 111 -11.83 23.62 -22.16
CA VAL A 111 -11.34 24.57 -21.15
C VAL A 111 -11.51 24.00 -19.75
N ILE A 112 -12.65 23.39 -19.42
CA ILE A 112 -12.85 22.74 -18.12
C ILE A 112 -11.84 21.61 -17.91
N ALA A 113 -11.62 20.75 -18.91
CA ALA A 113 -10.63 19.68 -18.84
C ALA A 113 -9.21 20.23 -18.63
N LEU A 114 -8.85 21.32 -19.30
CA LEU A 114 -7.57 22.02 -19.11
C LEU A 114 -7.45 22.63 -17.71
N ILE A 115 -8.51 23.26 -17.19
CA ILE A 115 -8.53 23.80 -15.81
C ILE A 115 -8.29 22.67 -14.80
N PHE A 116 -8.91 21.51 -14.99
CA PHE A 116 -8.73 20.37 -14.09
C PHE A 116 -7.31 19.81 -14.19
N ALA A 117 -6.77 19.65 -15.40
CA ALA A 117 -5.43 19.14 -15.62
C ALA A 117 -4.36 20.10 -15.05
N ILE A 118 -4.45 21.39 -15.39
CA ILE A 118 -3.51 22.42 -14.92
C ILE A 118 -3.65 22.59 -13.41
N GLY A 119 -4.87 22.77 -12.90
CA GLY A 119 -5.12 22.99 -11.48
C GLY A 119 -4.66 21.83 -10.59
N THR A 120 -4.78 20.58 -11.08
CA THR A 120 -4.20 19.41 -10.40
C THR A 120 -2.67 19.41 -10.47
N HIS A 121 -2.08 19.75 -11.61
CA HIS A 121 -0.62 19.74 -11.79
C HIS A 121 0.11 20.83 -10.99
N VAL A 122 -0.51 22.00 -10.78
CA VAL A 122 0.08 23.12 -10.04
C VAL A 122 -0.39 23.23 -8.58
N ASP A 123 -0.99 22.16 -8.04
CA ASP A 123 -1.48 22.09 -6.65
C ASP A 123 -2.46 23.23 -6.25
N MET A 124 -3.26 23.70 -7.19
CA MET A 124 -4.20 24.81 -6.97
C MET A 124 -5.48 24.36 -6.25
N ALA A 125 -6.03 25.19 -5.37
CA ALA A 125 -7.34 24.94 -4.75
C ALA A 125 -8.47 25.00 -5.81
N PRO A 126 -9.52 24.15 -5.71
CA PRO A 126 -9.79 23.17 -4.65
C PRO A 126 -9.13 21.80 -4.87
N PHE A 127 -8.41 21.59 -5.97
CA PHE A 127 -7.85 20.28 -6.35
C PHE A 127 -6.86 19.75 -5.30
N SER A 128 -5.95 20.60 -4.83
CA SER A 128 -4.96 20.19 -3.81
C SER A 128 -5.60 19.89 -2.45
N GLU A 129 -6.72 20.52 -2.09
CA GLU A 129 -7.42 20.25 -0.83
C GLU A 129 -8.05 18.86 -0.83
N ILE A 130 -8.61 18.42 -1.96
CA ILE A 130 -9.10 17.05 -2.12
C ILE A 130 -7.94 16.05 -2.00
N ILE A 131 -6.78 16.33 -2.59
CA ILE A 131 -5.63 15.42 -2.51
C ILE A 131 -5.10 15.35 -1.07
N LYS A 132 -4.86 16.50 -0.43
CA LYS A 132 -4.39 16.59 0.97
C LYS A 132 -5.33 15.89 1.95
N PHE A 133 -6.64 15.97 1.74
CA PHE A 133 -7.60 15.25 2.57
C PHE A 133 -7.44 13.73 2.46
N GLY A 134 -7.28 13.21 1.24
CA GLY A 134 -6.99 11.79 1.01
C GLY A 134 -5.67 11.35 1.65
N ASP A 135 -4.63 12.18 1.52
CA ASP A 135 -3.32 11.93 2.14
C ASP A 135 -3.41 11.96 3.67
N ALA A 136 -4.17 12.88 4.25
CA ALA A 136 -4.37 12.96 5.70
C ALA A 136 -5.05 11.70 6.25
N ILE A 137 -6.08 11.19 5.56
CA ILE A 137 -6.72 9.92 5.93
C ILE A 137 -5.73 8.77 5.78
N THR A 138 -5.04 8.68 4.64
CA THR A 138 -4.06 7.63 4.34
C THR A 138 -2.96 7.60 5.41
N ASN A 139 -2.40 8.76 5.77
CA ASN A 139 -1.35 8.90 6.76
C ASN A 139 -1.83 8.66 8.20
N SER A 140 -3.12 8.88 8.49
CA SER A 140 -3.69 8.59 9.82
C SER A 140 -3.62 7.10 10.19
N TRP A 141 -3.48 6.22 9.20
CA TRP A 141 -3.27 4.80 9.43
C TRP A 141 -1.85 4.46 9.90
N GLU A 142 -0.88 5.35 9.68
CA GLU A 142 0.52 5.14 10.09
C GLU A 142 0.71 5.40 11.59
N ARG A 143 0.21 4.50 12.44
CA ARG A 143 0.55 4.50 13.88
C ARG A 143 1.88 3.78 14.11
N ARG A 144 2.80 4.41 14.86
CA ARG A 144 4.16 3.91 15.13
C ARG A 144 4.21 2.48 15.69
N GLU A 145 3.21 2.10 16.48
CA GLU A 145 3.09 0.77 17.11
C GLU A 145 2.76 -0.36 16.13
N LYS A 146 2.20 -0.04 14.95
CA LYS A 146 1.76 -1.01 13.93
C LYS A 146 2.58 -0.95 12.64
N GLN A 147 3.72 -0.28 12.69
CA GLN A 147 4.63 -0.22 11.54
C GLN A 147 5.60 -1.39 11.58
N ALA A 148 5.78 -2.03 10.42
CA ALA A 148 6.84 -3.00 10.23
C ALA A 148 8.20 -2.39 10.63
N PRO A 149 9.04 -3.11 11.39
CA PRO A 149 10.35 -2.59 11.83
C PRO A 149 11.25 -2.18 10.66
N VAL A 150 11.13 -2.90 9.55
CA VAL A 150 11.75 -2.58 8.27
C VAL A 150 10.68 -2.43 7.18
N PRO A 151 10.86 -1.51 6.21
CA PRO A 151 9.95 -1.40 5.08
C PRO A 151 9.82 -2.73 4.35
N HIS A 152 8.59 -3.10 4.02
CA HIS A 152 8.29 -4.33 3.29
C HIS A 152 8.75 -5.63 3.97
N ALA A 153 8.82 -5.65 5.31
CA ALA A 153 9.14 -6.86 6.07
C ALA A 153 8.22 -8.04 5.71
N GLU A 154 6.97 -7.77 5.31
CA GLU A 154 6.02 -8.78 4.84
C GLU A 154 6.51 -9.55 3.61
N LEU A 155 7.37 -8.93 2.79
CA LEU A 155 7.91 -9.55 1.57
C LEU A 155 9.23 -10.29 1.81
N MET A 156 9.82 -10.20 3.01
CA MET A 156 11.07 -10.87 3.32
C MET A 156 10.86 -12.36 3.53
N THR A 157 11.80 -13.18 3.02
CA THR A 157 11.86 -14.61 3.34
C THR A 157 12.39 -14.83 4.75
N ILE A 158 12.19 -16.02 5.34
CA ILE A 158 12.76 -16.32 6.67
C ILE A 158 14.28 -16.18 6.67
N ILE A 159 14.94 -16.51 5.56
CA ILE A 159 16.40 -16.33 5.39
C ILE A 159 16.77 -14.85 5.50
N GLN A 160 16.05 -13.98 4.79
CA GLN A 160 16.30 -12.54 4.80
C GLN A 160 15.93 -11.91 6.15
N LEU A 161 14.88 -12.44 6.77
CA LEU A 161 14.38 -12.00 8.07
C LEU A 161 15.37 -12.32 9.19
N ALA A 162 15.99 -13.51 9.16
CA ALA A 162 17.04 -13.89 10.12
C ALA A 162 18.23 -12.92 10.10
N GLY A 163 18.57 -12.39 8.93
CA GLY A 163 19.62 -11.38 8.77
C GLY A 163 19.24 -9.99 9.27
N GLN A 164 17.97 -9.74 9.65
CA GLN A 164 17.58 -8.45 10.20
C GLN A 164 18.10 -8.27 11.63
N PRO A 165 18.32 -7.01 12.04
CA PRO A 165 18.73 -6.70 13.40
C PRO A 165 17.76 -7.25 14.45
N GLY A 166 18.29 -7.78 15.56
CA GLY A 166 17.47 -8.31 16.68
C GLY A 166 16.95 -9.74 16.49
N LEU A 167 17.13 -10.37 15.32
CA LEU A 167 16.57 -11.71 15.03
C LEU A 167 17.58 -12.87 15.07
N GLY A 168 18.83 -12.60 15.44
CA GLY A 168 19.81 -13.63 15.80
C GLY A 168 20.53 -14.33 14.64
N GLY A 169 20.26 -13.98 13.37
CA GLY A 169 21.06 -14.44 12.23
C GLY A 169 20.80 -15.86 11.74
N ASP A 170 20.07 -16.69 12.48
CA ASP A 170 19.83 -18.10 12.16
C ASP A 170 18.38 -18.37 11.69
N PRO A 171 18.18 -18.70 10.40
CA PRO A 171 16.86 -19.05 9.86
C PRO A 171 16.23 -20.27 10.53
N ASP A 172 17.01 -21.27 10.96
CA ASP A 172 16.49 -22.48 11.60
C ASP A 172 15.91 -22.18 12.98
N LEU A 173 16.54 -21.28 13.74
CA LEU A 173 16.00 -20.82 15.02
C LEU A 173 14.67 -20.09 14.84
N LEU A 174 14.53 -19.25 13.80
CA LEU A 174 13.26 -18.58 13.49
C LEU A 174 12.16 -19.59 13.14
N VAL A 175 12.45 -20.57 12.29
CA VAL A 175 11.49 -21.64 11.96
C VAL A 175 11.05 -22.38 13.22
N ASN A 176 11.99 -22.74 14.08
CA ASN A 176 11.69 -23.43 15.35
C ASN A 176 10.81 -22.59 16.28
N LYS A 177 11.07 -21.28 16.40
CA LYS A 177 10.21 -20.36 17.17
C LYS A 177 8.78 -20.31 16.60
N LEU A 178 8.65 -20.18 15.28
CA LEU A 178 7.36 -20.14 14.58
C LEU A 178 6.57 -21.44 14.78
N GLN A 179 7.20 -22.58 14.57
CA GLN A 179 6.57 -23.89 14.72
C GLN A 179 6.13 -24.16 16.16
N LYS A 180 6.95 -23.77 17.16
CA LYS A 180 6.56 -23.86 18.59
C LYS A 180 5.35 -23.02 18.93
N ALA A 181 5.15 -21.89 18.23
CA ALA A 181 3.97 -21.04 18.38
C ALA A 181 2.77 -21.48 17.51
N GLY A 182 2.84 -22.68 16.91
CA GLY A 182 1.78 -23.23 16.06
C GLY A 182 1.67 -22.56 14.69
N VAL A 183 2.73 -21.91 14.21
CA VAL A 183 2.79 -21.36 12.85
C VAL A 183 3.43 -22.39 11.93
N ASN A 184 2.66 -22.84 10.93
CA ASN A 184 3.13 -23.77 9.92
C ASN A 184 4.04 -23.05 8.93
N VAL A 185 5.25 -23.58 8.77
CA VAL A 185 6.26 -23.12 7.81
C VAL A 185 6.63 -24.29 6.91
N THR A 186 6.47 -24.12 5.60
CA THR A 186 6.77 -25.16 4.60
C THR A 186 8.21 -25.03 4.07
N SER A 187 8.71 -23.80 3.93
CA SER A 187 10.06 -23.53 3.43
C SER A 187 10.60 -22.21 3.96
N LYS A 188 11.93 -22.15 4.16
CA LYS A 188 12.64 -20.93 4.57
C LYS A 188 12.60 -19.82 3.50
N ASN A 189 12.32 -20.18 2.25
CA ASN A 189 12.19 -19.25 1.13
C ASN A 189 10.78 -18.63 1.03
N GLN A 190 9.83 -19.05 1.86
CA GLN A 190 8.52 -18.40 1.91
C GLN A 190 8.65 -17.01 2.51
N THR A 191 7.88 -16.08 1.97
CA THR A 191 7.78 -14.74 2.54
C THR A 191 6.96 -14.78 3.82
N LEU A 192 7.17 -13.79 4.69
CA LEU A 192 6.37 -13.62 5.89
C LEU A 192 4.87 -13.48 5.58
N ALA A 193 4.51 -12.78 4.50
CA ALA A 193 3.13 -12.66 4.03
C ALA A 193 2.52 -14.00 3.58
N ASP A 194 3.29 -14.86 2.91
CA ASP A 194 2.80 -16.19 2.51
C ASP A 194 2.55 -17.08 3.71
N ILE A 195 3.47 -17.05 4.70
CA ILE A 195 3.33 -17.78 5.95
C ILE A 195 2.10 -17.27 6.71
N ALA A 196 1.94 -15.96 6.81
CA ALA A 196 0.78 -15.33 7.45
C ALA A 196 -0.54 -15.79 6.80
N THR A 197 -0.62 -15.71 5.47
CA THR A 197 -1.81 -16.13 4.70
C THR A 197 -2.13 -17.60 4.93
N MET A 198 -1.13 -18.48 4.88
CA MET A 198 -1.30 -19.93 5.09
C MET A 198 -1.81 -20.26 6.49
N ASN A 199 -1.48 -19.43 7.47
CA ASN A 199 -1.86 -19.63 8.87
C ASN A 199 -3.07 -18.79 9.29
N GLY A 200 -3.72 -18.07 8.38
CA GLY A 200 -4.86 -17.20 8.70
C GLY A 200 -4.50 -16.06 9.67
N LYS A 201 -3.25 -15.61 9.64
CA LYS A 201 -2.70 -14.52 10.46
C LYS A 201 -2.25 -13.36 9.58
N SER A 202 -2.01 -12.21 10.16
CA SER A 202 -1.30 -11.07 9.54
C SER A 202 0.22 -11.25 9.62
N ALA A 203 0.96 -10.55 8.74
CA ALA A 203 2.42 -10.57 8.77
C ALA A 203 2.97 -10.03 10.11
N GLU A 204 2.29 -9.02 10.67
CA GLU A 204 2.54 -8.50 12.01
C GLU A 204 2.47 -9.59 13.08
N GLU A 205 1.40 -10.38 13.10
CA GLU A 205 1.21 -11.43 14.11
C GLU A 205 2.25 -12.55 13.98
N VAL A 206 2.66 -12.90 12.76
CA VAL A 206 3.73 -13.88 12.54
C VAL A 206 5.09 -13.31 12.96
N TYR A 207 5.35 -12.04 12.69
CA TYR A 207 6.59 -11.37 13.11
C TYR A 207 6.69 -11.28 14.63
N ALA A 208 5.60 -10.96 15.32
CA ALA A 208 5.56 -10.85 16.78
C ALA A 208 5.93 -12.15 17.51
N VAL A 209 5.88 -13.30 16.84
CA VAL A 209 6.34 -14.58 17.40
C VAL A 209 7.86 -14.67 17.42
N VAL A 210 8.53 -14.13 16.41
CA VAL A 210 9.99 -14.24 16.26
C VAL A 210 10.75 -13.10 16.93
N ALA A 211 10.14 -11.92 16.95
CA ALA A 211 10.52 -10.75 17.70
C ALA A 211 9.34 -10.36 18.62
N PRO A 212 9.14 -11.07 19.75
CA PRO A 212 8.19 -10.61 20.76
C PRO A 212 8.61 -9.22 21.22
N ALA A 213 7.65 -8.32 21.42
CA ALA A 213 7.93 -6.98 21.89
C ALA A 213 8.71 -7.05 23.21
N GLU A 214 10.00 -6.74 23.16
CA GLU A 214 10.85 -6.63 24.35
C GLU A 214 10.30 -5.45 25.18
N THR A 215 9.65 -5.76 26.30
CA THR A 215 9.10 -4.80 27.28
C THR A 215 10.16 -3.95 28.01
N GLY A 216 11.39 -3.88 27.49
CA GLY A 216 12.50 -3.15 28.07
C GLY A 216 12.69 -1.79 27.40
N ASN A 217 12.37 -0.70 28.11
CA ASN A 217 12.98 0.59 27.81
C ASN A 217 14.49 0.47 28.07
N HIS A 218 15.26 0.01 27.07
CA HIS A 218 16.73 0.03 27.14
C HIS A 218 17.20 1.48 27.01
N THR A 219 17.16 2.18 28.14
CA THR A 219 17.66 3.54 28.24
C THR A 219 19.18 3.45 28.37
N LEU A 220 19.90 3.98 27.39
CA LEU A 220 21.36 4.03 27.46
C LEU A 220 21.74 5.09 28.53
N GLN A 221 22.30 4.67 29.65
CA GLN A 221 22.67 5.60 30.73
C GLN A 221 23.68 6.64 30.24
N GLY A 222 23.38 7.94 30.48
CA GLY A 222 24.06 9.08 29.85
C GLY A 222 25.51 9.36 30.29
N GLY A 223 26.08 8.57 31.20
CA GLY A 223 27.47 8.75 31.63
C GLY A 223 28.46 8.13 30.65
N GLY A 224 29.26 8.95 29.95
CA GLY A 224 30.40 8.47 29.15
C GLY A 224 30.06 7.82 27.81
N LEU A 225 28.80 7.89 27.35
CA LEU A 225 28.31 7.22 26.15
C LEU A 225 29.15 7.50 24.88
N GLY A 226 29.63 8.74 24.70
CA GLY A 226 30.44 9.10 23.54
C GLY A 226 31.80 8.38 23.45
N LYS A 227 32.29 7.79 24.56
CA LYS A 227 33.54 7.02 24.60
C LYS A 227 33.33 5.54 24.31
N LYS A 228 32.08 5.05 24.43
CA LYS A 228 31.75 3.65 24.16
C LYS A 228 31.76 3.39 22.67
N THR A 229 32.31 2.25 22.29
CA THR A 229 32.30 1.73 20.93
C THR A 229 30.94 1.13 20.59
N LEU A 230 30.66 0.99 19.29
CA LEU A 230 29.44 0.32 18.85
C LEU A 230 29.35 -1.14 19.35
N GLN A 231 30.50 -1.82 19.44
CA GLN A 231 30.63 -3.16 19.99
C GLN A 231 30.20 -3.22 21.46
N GLU A 232 30.74 -2.34 22.30
CA GLU A 232 30.41 -2.31 23.73
C GLU A 232 28.91 -2.02 23.96
N ILE A 233 28.32 -1.14 23.14
CA ILE A 233 26.88 -0.86 23.19
C ILE A 233 26.06 -2.08 22.79
N ALA A 234 26.49 -2.82 21.76
CA ALA A 234 25.83 -4.03 21.33
C ALA A 234 25.91 -5.14 22.40
N ASP A 235 27.09 -5.30 23.02
CA ASP A 235 27.33 -6.28 24.08
C ASP A 235 26.51 -5.96 25.34
N GLU A 236 26.44 -4.69 25.75
CA GLU A 236 25.61 -4.23 26.89
C GLU A 236 24.11 -4.41 26.64
N ALA A 237 23.70 -4.29 25.38
CA ALA A 237 22.33 -4.47 24.93
C ALA A 237 21.96 -5.94 24.66
N GLY A 238 22.91 -6.87 24.68
CA GLY A 238 22.67 -8.26 24.32
C GLY A 238 22.32 -8.48 22.84
N VAL A 239 22.70 -7.55 21.95
CA VAL A 239 22.44 -7.62 20.51
C VAL A 239 23.73 -7.80 19.72
N SER A 240 23.65 -8.33 18.50
CA SER A 240 24.82 -8.43 17.62
C SER A 240 25.29 -7.07 17.14
N VAL A 241 26.59 -6.78 17.23
CA VAL A 241 27.19 -5.56 16.67
C VAL A 241 26.93 -5.44 15.16
N THR A 242 26.92 -6.56 14.45
CA THR A 242 26.69 -6.62 13.00
C THR A 242 25.27 -6.21 12.66
N SER A 243 24.31 -6.66 13.47
CA SER A 243 22.91 -6.23 13.39
C SER A 243 22.77 -4.73 13.62
N LEU A 244 23.41 -4.18 14.65
CA LEU A 244 23.34 -2.75 14.98
C LEU A 244 23.99 -1.89 13.88
N GLN A 245 25.12 -2.34 13.35
CA GLN A 245 25.81 -1.70 12.22
C GLN A 245 24.95 -1.68 10.94
N LEU A 246 24.26 -2.78 10.65
CA LEU A 246 23.34 -2.86 9.50
C LEU A 246 22.14 -1.93 9.68
N ALA A 247 21.56 -1.87 10.89
CA ALA A 247 20.45 -0.99 11.23
C ALA A 247 20.82 0.50 11.04
N LEU A 248 22.01 0.89 11.52
CA LEU A 248 22.55 2.23 11.33
C LEU A 248 22.75 2.53 9.84
N ARG A 249 23.30 1.59 9.08
CA ARG A 249 23.51 1.75 7.63
C ARG A 249 22.20 1.92 6.85
N GLN A 250 21.12 1.22 7.23
CA GLN A 250 19.79 1.41 6.64
C GLN A 250 19.24 2.83 6.84
N LYS A 251 19.69 3.53 7.89
CA LYS A 251 19.40 4.95 8.14
C LYS A 251 20.44 5.91 7.54
N GLY A 252 21.38 5.40 6.76
CA GLY A 252 22.46 6.20 6.17
C GLY A 252 23.58 6.57 7.15
N ILE A 253 23.68 5.89 8.29
CA ILE A 253 24.72 6.11 9.30
C ILE A 253 25.80 5.03 9.13
N GLU A 254 27.01 5.43 8.76
CA GLU A 254 28.17 4.55 8.72
C GLU A 254 28.80 4.44 10.10
N ALA A 255 28.90 3.22 10.60
CA ALA A 255 29.55 2.93 11.88
C ALA A 255 30.44 1.68 11.73
N LYS A 256 31.55 1.63 12.46
CA LYS A 256 32.36 0.42 12.62
C LYS A 256 32.23 -0.10 14.05
N PRO A 257 32.35 -1.42 14.29
CA PRO A 257 32.26 -2.02 15.62
C PRO A 257 33.16 -1.36 16.68
N ASP A 258 34.38 -1.01 16.29
CA ASP A 258 35.42 -0.43 17.13
C ASP A 258 35.35 1.10 17.27
N SER A 259 34.46 1.76 16.53
CA SER A 259 34.39 3.21 16.52
C SER A 259 33.61 3.74 17.72
N PRO A 260 34.14 4.73 18.47
CA PRO A 260 33.41 5.41 19.52
C PRO A 260 32.16 6.11 18.97
N LEU A 261 31.08 6.14 19.75
CA LEU A 261 29.84 6.83 19.36
C LEU A 261 30.05 8.32 19.04
N LYS A 262 31.04 8.97 19.67
CA LYS A 262 31.40 10.35 19.34
C LYS A 262 31.93 10.49 17.92
N SER A 263 32.82 9.61 17.52
CA SER A 263 33.37 9.60 16.16
C SER A 263 32.29 9.22 15.13
N ILE A 264 31.36 8.32 15.49
CA ILE A 264 30.22 7.98 14.61
C ILE A 264 29.31 9.21 14.42
N SER A 265 29.00 9.94 15.50
CA SER A 265 28.22 11.18 15.45
C SER A 265 28.88 12.25 14.58
N GLU A 266 30.17 12.50 14.79
CA GLU A 266 30.96 13.48 14.04
C GLU A 266 31.08 13.11 12.55
N ASN A 267 31.39 11.86 12.23
CA ASN A 267 31.58 11.42 10.84
C ASN A 267 30.29 11.42 10.02
N ASN A 268 29.14 11.30 10.67
CA ASN A 268 27.83 11.26 10.00
C ASN A 268 27.05 12.58 10.12
N ASN A 269 27.63 13.63 10.70
CA ASN A 269 26.96 14.92 10.94
C ASN A 269 25.60 14.80 11.67
N ILE A 270 25.52 13.88 12.64
CA ILE A 270 24.31 13.68 13.44
C ILE A 270 24.57 14.08 14.89
N GLU A 271 23.58 14.69 15.54
CA GLU A 271 23.68 15.07 16.95
C GLU A 271 23.80 13.83 17.83
N MET A 272 24.68 13.87 18.84
CA MET A 272 24.90 12.74 19.76
C MET A 272 23.60 12.27 20.44
N ASN A 273 22.72 13.21 20.76
CA ASN A 273 21.42 12.91 21.37
C ASN A 273 20.46 12.22 20.39
N GLU A 274 20.55 12.55 19.10
CA GLU A 274 19.79 11.90 18.02
C GLU A 274 20.32 10.49 17.74
N LEU A 275 21.65 10.32 17.69
CA LEU A 275 22.30 9.01 17.59
C LEU A 275 21.93 8.13 18.79
N ARG A 276 21.95 8.66 20.02
CA ARG A 276 21.52 7.93 21.22
C ARG A 276 20.07 7.44 21.09
N LYS A 277 19.12 8.33 20.77
CA LYS A 277 17.71 7.96 20.60
C LYS A 277 17.51 6.92 19.50
N THR A 278 18.29 7.04 18.42
CA THR A 278 18.28 6.09 17.30
C THR A 278 18.72 4.70 17.76
N LEU A 279 19.81 4.62 18.52
CA LEU A 279 20.31 3.37 19.11
C LEU A 279 19.36 2.80 20.16
N GLU A 280 18.84 3.62 21.07
CA GLU A 280 17.82 3.22 22.05
C GLU A 280 16.60 2.63 21.36
N THR A 281 16.16 3.22 20.23
CA THR A 281 15.05 2.69 19.42
C THR A 281 15.42 1.37 18.73
N MET A 282 16.68 1.19 18.31
CA MET A 282 17.15 -0.05 17.67
C MET A 282 17.39 -1.19 18.65
N ILE A 283 17.69 -0.87 19.90
CA ILE A 283 17.96 -1.82 20.98
C ILE A 283 16.68 -2.19 21.73
N SER A 284 15.73 -1.26 21.88
CA SER A 284 14.45 -1.47 22.58
C SER A 284 13.35 -2.05 21.67
N ARG A 285 13.72 -2.62 20.51
CA ARG A 285 12.82 -3.21 19.51
C ARG A 285 13.29 -4.60 19.16
#